data_AF-A0A168KQX5-F1
#
_entry.id   AF-A0A168KQX5-F1
#
_cell.length_a   1.000
_cell.length_b   1.000
_cell.length_c   1.000
_cell.angle_alpha   90.00
_cell.angle_beta   90.00
_cell.angle_gamma   90.00
#
_symmetry.space_group_name_H-M   'P 1'
#
loop_
_entity.id
_entity.type
_entity.pdbx_description
1 polymer ?
#
loop_
_entity_poly.entity_id
_entity_poly.type
_entity_poly.pdbx_seq_one_letter_code
_entity_poly.pdbx_strand_id
1 'polypeptide(L)'
;MISQPVASPLISPAKSSASTVSATSAASRLGDANAGAEQSIAKILILAEEMGFDSFDDLAATYYTATFSEGSLPRYAQSTSRSRRLRGLLTELHTSSRSWMGREARGYNDGQMRLLETVCVEELSGISAGEQHQIHRTQAFITNMIKQLFTHDGAEQRLEKDKDRLREQIPSLWALLSQVAQNINPGAEDSSLAICVFVYLLQVPL
;
A
#
# COMPACT_ATOMS: atom_id res chain seq x y z
N MET A 1 0.53 -70.85 52.18
CA MET A 1 -0.93 -70.97 51.91
C MET A 1 -1.37 -69.66 51.25
N ILE A 2 -1.77 -69.72 49.97
CA ILE A 2 -3.09 -69.30 49.43
C ILE A 2 -3.26 -67.76 49.45
N SER A 3 -3.49 -66.97 48.39
CA SER A 3 -4.03 -67.19 47.04
C SER A 3 -3.77 -65.94 46.17
N GLN A 4 -3.67 -66.14 44.85
CA GLN A 4 -4.13 -65.19 43.83
C GLN A 4 -5.64 -65.50 43.53
N PRO A 5 -6.48 -64.66 42.86
CA PRO A 5 -6.20 -64.18 41.49
C PRO A 5 -6.96 -62.94 40.89
N VAL A 6 -6.58 -62.64 39.63
CA VAL A 6 -7.37 -62.12 38.46
C VAL A 6 -7.82 -60.64 38.41
N ALA A 7 -7.28 -59.89 37.42
CA ALA A 7 -7.98 -59.56 36.15
C ALA A 7 -7.12 -58.68 35.21
N SER A 8 -6.85 -59.18 33.99
CA SER A 8 -6.44 -58.36 32.82
C SER A 8 -7.69 -57.77 32.14
N PRO A 9 -7.57 -56.74 31.28
CA PRO A 9 -7.31 -57.01 29.86
C PRO A 9 -6.48 -55.96 29.08
N LEU A 10 -5.78 -56.46 28.06
CA LEU A 10 -5.56 -55.94 26.68
C LEU A 10 -5.40 -54.42 26.44
N ILE A 11 -4.30 -54.04 25.77
CA ILE A 11 -4.25 -53.46 24.40
C ILE A 11 -2.77 -53.25 23.99
N SER A 12 -2.36 -53.86 22.88
CA SER A 12 -1.24 -53.44 22.01
C SER A 12 -1.85 -52.82 20.74
N PRO A 13 -1.07 -52.37 19.74
CA PRO A 13 -0.05 -51.31 19.68
C PRO A 13 -0.42 -50.26 18.59
N ALA A 14 0.28 -49.12 18.46
CA ALA A 14 0.59 -48.49 17.14
C ALA A 14 1.20 -47.07 17.19
N LYS A 15 2.32 -46.94 16.46
CA LYS A 15 2.70 -45.82 15.57
C LYS A 15 3.05 -44.46 16.21
N SER A 16 4.21 -44.41 16.86
CA SER A 16 5.14 -43.30 16.63
C SER A 16 5.87 -43.57 15.31
N SER A 17 5.72 -42.71 14.28
CA SER A 17 6.62 -42.52 13.10
C SER A 17 5.93 -41.94 11.84
N ALA A 18 4.95 -41.03 11.96
CA ALA A 18 4.32 -40.41 10.77
C ALA A 18 4.46 -38.88 10.68
N SER A 19 4.73 -38.17 11.78
CA SER A 19 4.72 -36.70 11.77
C SER A 19 6.04 -36.04 11.36
N THR A 20 7.18 -36.73 11.50
CA THR A 20 8.50 -36.15 11.17
C THR A 20 8.83 -36.25 9.69
N VAL A 21 8.33 -37.25 8.96
CA VAL A 21 8.67 -37.48 7.54
C VAL A 21 7.92 -36.54 6.58
N SER A 22 6.72 -36.09 6.97
CA SER A 22 5.91 -35.17 6.18
C SER A 22 6.43 -33.73 6.21
N ALA A 23 7.04 -33.29 7.32
CA ALA A 23 7.65 -31.96 7.41
C ALA A 23 8.93 -31.86 6.57
N THR A 24 9.78 -32.91 6.58
CA THR A 24 11.02 -32.96 5.82
C THR A 24 10.79 -33.04 4.30
N SER A 25 9.76 -33.77 3.87
CA SER A 25 9.41 -33.87 2.43
C SER A 25 8.73 -32.62 1.88
N ALA A 26 7.93 -31.92 2.70
CA ALA A 26 7.35 -30.63 2.31
C ALA A 26 8.44 -29.54 2.19
N ALA A 27 9.37 -29.48 3.14
CA ALA A 27 10.49 -28.53 3.11
C ALA A 27 11.43 -28.78 1.92
N SER A 28 11.72 -30.05 1.58
CA SER A 28 12.51 -30.41 0.40
C SER A 28 11.83 -29.97 -0.91
N ARG A 29 10.51 -30.18 -1.04
CA ARG A 29 9.75 -29.78 -2.24
C ARG A 29 9.64 -28.26 -2.39
N LEU A 30 9.51 -27.53 -1.29
CA LEU A 30 9.57 -26.07 -1.26
C LEU A 30 10.96 -25.55 -1.66
N GLY A 31 12.03 -26.21 -1.20
CA GLY A 31 13.40 -25.91 -1.61
C GLY A 31 13.63 -26.12 -3.10
N ASP A 32 13.19 -27.25 -3.66
CA ASP A 32 13.32 -27.55 -5.09
C ASP A 32 12.50 -26.60 -5.97
N ALA A 33 11.28 -26.22 -5.53
CA ALA A 33 10.44 -25.27 -6.24
C ALA A 33 11.03 -23.85 -6.23
N ASN A 34 11.61 -23.43 -5.11
CA ASN A 34 12.26 -22.12 -5.00
C ASN A 34 13.53 -22.06 -5.86
N ALA A 35 14.33 -23.12 -5.88
CA ALA A 35 15.50 -23.23 -6.75
C ALA A 35 15.12 -23.19 -8.24
N GLY A 36 14.00 -23.85 -8.61
CA GLY A 36 13.46 -23.79 -9.98
C GLY A 36 12.99 -22.38 -10.36
N ALA A 37 12.34 -21.67 -9.44
CA ALA A 37 11.92 -20.28 -9.65
C ALA A 37 13.12 -19.35 -9.79
N GLU A 38 14.12 -19.46 -8.90
CA GLU A 38 15.35 -18.68 -8.95
C GLU A 38 16.08 -18.85 -10.28
N GLN A 39 16.25 -20.09 -10.75
CA GLN A 39 16.87 -20.36 -12.05
C GLN A 39 16.07 -19.78 -13.22
N SER A 40 14.74 -19.83 -13.14
CA SER A 40 13.86 -19.28 -14.18
C SER A 40 13.93 -17.76 -14.24
N ILE A 41 13.91 -17.09 -13.08
CA ILE A 41 14.05 -15.63 -12.98
C ILE A 41 15.43 -15.20 -13.46
N ALA A 42 16.51 -15.89 -13.07
CA ALA A 42 17.86 -15.57 -13.52
C ALA A 42 17.98 -15.58 -15.06
N LYS A 43 17.36 -16.57 -15.72
CA LYS A 43 17.32 -16.61 -17.20
C LYS A 43 16.57 -15.43 -17.80
N ILE A 44 15.46 -15.02 -17.20
CA ILE A 44 14.68 -13.86 -17.67
C ILE A 44 15.49 -12.57 -17.52
N LEU A 45 16.22 -12.40 -16.42
CA LEU A 45 17.08 -11.23 -16.20
C LEU A 45 18.17 -11.11 -17.28
N ILE A 46 18.86 -12.23 -17.58
CA ILE A 46 19.89 -12.27 -18.62
C ILE A 46 19.28 -11.93 -19.99
N LEU A 47 18.15 -12.53 -20.35
CA LEU A 47 17.48 -12.25 -21.62
C LEU A 47 17.01 -10.79 -21.72
N ALA A 48 16.57 -10.17 -20.62
CA ALA A 48 16.18 -8.76 -20.62
C ALA A 48 17.39 -7.86 -20.93
N GLU A 49 18.54 -8.14 -20.31
CA GLU A 49 19.79 -7.41 -20.56
C GLU A 49 20.28 -7.60 -22.00
N GLU A 50 20.27 -8.83 -22.53
CA GLU A 50 20.63 -9.13 -23.93
C GLU A 50 19.75 -8.40 -24.94
N MET A 51 18.49 -8.13 -24.58
CA MET A 51 17.53 -7.39 -25.40
C MET A 51 17.64 -5.86 -25.23
N GLY A 52 18.56 -5.39 -24.39
CA GLY A 52 18.87 -3.97 -24.21
C GLY A 52 18.05 -3.25 -23.15
N PHE A 53 17.39 -3.97 -22.24
CA PHE A 53 16.74 -3.36 -21.07
C PHE A 53 17.72 -3.22 -19.91
N ASP A 54 17.66 -2.08 -19.21
CA ASP A 54 18.56 -1.80 -18.09
C ASP A 54 18.27 -2.68 -16.86
N SER A 55 17.02 -3.12 -16.72
CA SER A 55 16.57 -3.98 -15.63
C SER A 55 15.26 -4.69 -15.98
N PHE A 56 14.86 -5.64 -15.14
CA PHE A 56 13.52 -6.23 -15.23
C PHE A 56 12.41 -5.20 -15.01
N ASP A 57 12.62 -4.24 -14.13
CA ASP A 57 11.63 -3.19 -13.86
C ASP A 57 11.44 -2.28 -15.08
N ASP A 58 12.50 -2.01 -15.85
CA ASP A 58 12.45 -1.26 -17.11
C ASP A 58 11.72 -2.04 -18.21
N LEU A 59 12.01 -3.34 -18.35
CA LEU A 59 11.24 -4.25 -19.22
C LEU A 59 9.76 -4.26 -18.84
N ALA A 60 9.46 -4.40 -17.55
CA ALA A 60 8.08 -4.43 -17.06
C ALA A 60 7.38 -3.09 -17.30
N ALA A 61 8.03 -1.96 -17.01
CA ALA A 61 7.51 -0.63 -17.28
C ALA A 61 7.22 -0.44 -18.78
N THR A 62 8.15 -0.82 -19.65
CA THR A 62 7.96 -0.80 -21.10
C THR A 62 6.78 -1.69 -21.51
N TYR A 63 6.72 -2.92 -21.00
CA TYR A 63 5.62 -3.84 -21.27
C TYR A 63 4.27 -3.28 -20.82
N TYR A 64 4.19 -2.55 -19.70
CA TYR A 64 2.95 -2.01 -19.17
C TYR A 64 2.60 -0.61 -19.67
N THR A 65 3.48 0.11 -20.37
CA THR A 65 3.24 1.50 -20.80
C THR A 65 3.34 1.71 -22.31
N ALA A 66 4.10 0.87 -23.03
CA ALA A 66 4.26 1.01 -24.48
C ALA A 66 2.94 0.82 -25.24
N THR A 67 2.86 1.44 -26.43
CA THR A 67 1.76 1.26 -27.37
C THR A 67 2.18 0.26 -28.44
N PHE A 68 1.67 -0.97 -28.34
CA PHE A 68 1.93 -2.01 -29.33
C PHE A 68 0.90 -1.97 -30.48
N SER A 69 1.31 -2.47 -31.65
CA SER A 69 0.47 -2.48 -32.85
C SER A 69 -0.79 -3.32 -32.65
N GLU A 70 -1.88 -2.93 -33.33
CA GLU A 70 -3.11 -3.72 -33.34
C GLU A 70 -2.87 -5.12 -33.91
N GLY A 71 -3.52 -6.11 -33.30
CA GLY A 71 -3.34 -7.52 -33.68
C GLY A 71 -2.07 -8.20 -33.18
N SER A 72 -1.13 -7.47 -32.54
CA SER A 72 0.10 -8.07 -32.03
C SER A 72 -0.11 -8.85 -30.73
N LEU A 73 0.62 -9.96 -30.56
CA LEU A 73 0.60 -10.76 -29.33
C LEU A 73 0.91 -9.92 -28.08
N PRO A 74 1.93 -9.02 -28.06
CA PRO A 74 2.19 -8.15 -26.92
C PRO A 74 1.00 -7.27 -26.54
N ARG A 75 0.23 -6.74 -27.51
CA ARG A 75 -0.95 -5.91 -27.22
C ARG A 75 -2.04 -6.71 -26.51
N TYR A 76 -2.34 -7.93 -26.97
CA TYR A 76 -3.35 -8.77 -26.33
C TYR A 76 -2.93 -9.23 -24.93
N ALA A 77 -1.67 -9.62 -24.78
CA ALA A 77 -1.10 -10.00 -23.50
C ALA A 77 -1.10 -8.81 -22.52
N GLN A 78 -0.68 -7.63 -22.97
CA GLN A 78 -0.65 -6.39 -22.20
C GLN A 78 -2.05 -5.99 -21.74
N SER A 79 -3.05 -5.99 -22.64
CA SER A 79 -4.44 -5.65 -22.31
C SER A 79 -5.00 -6.59 -21.23
N THR A 80 -4.79 -7.90 -21.40
CA THR A 80 -5.20 -8.89 -20.39
C THR A 80 -4.48 -8.67 -19.07
N SER A 81 -3.18 -8.37 -19.11
CA SER A 81 -2.37 -8.13 -17.93
C SER A 81 -2.85 -6.89 -17.16
N ARG A 82 -3.01 -5.75 -17.85
CA ARG A 82 -3.50 -4.48 -17.26
C ARG A 82 -4.89 -4.64 -16.64
N SER A 83 -5.81 -5.33 -17.33
CA SER A 83 -7.20 -5.46 -16.88
C SER A 83 -7.40 -6.48 -15.75
N ARG A 84 -6.61 -7.56 -15.70
CA ARG A 84 -6.89 -8.71 -14.80
C ARG A 84 -5.75 -9.07 -13.84
N ARG A 85 -4.49 -8.88 -14.23
CA ARG A 85 -3.34 -9.41 -13.47
C ARG A 85 -2.60 -8.35 -12.67
N LEU A 86 -2.52 -7.13 -13.21
CA LEU A 86 -1.76 -6.03 -12.61
C LEU A 86 -2.26 -5.70 -11.20
N ARG A 87 -3.58 -5.72 -10.97
CA ARG A 87 -4.15 -5.54 -9.64
C ARG A 87 -3.63 -6.57 -8.64
N GLY A 88 -3.64 -7.85 -9.02
CA GLY A 88 -3.14 -8.94 -8.16
C GLY A 88 -1.66 -8.77 -7.84
N LEU A 89 -0.85 -8.46 -8.86
CA LEU A 89 0.58 -8.19 -8.71
C LEU A 89 0.85 -7.04 -7.73
N LEU A 90 0.15 -5.91 -7.87
CA LEU A 90 0.32 -4.75 -6.98
C LEU A 90 -0.08 -5.08 -5.54
N THR A 91 -1.14 -5.84 -5.33
CA THR A 91 -1.57 -6.28 -3.99
C THR A 91 -0.55 -7.22 -3.37
N GLU A 92 -0.01 -8.17 -4.13
CA GLU A 92 1.03 -9.09 -3.66
C GLU A 92 2.33 -8.36 -3.33
N LEU A 93 2.74 -7.42 -4.19
CA LEU A 93 3.90 -6.56 -3.94
C LEU A 93 3.73 -5.73 -2.67
N HIS A 94 2.54 -5.12 -2.48
CA HIS A 94 2.23 -4.38 -1.26
C HIS A 94 2.27 -5.26 -0.02
N THR A 95 1.70 -6.46 -0.11
CA THR A 95 1.70 -7.43 1.02
C THR A 95 3.12 -7.86 1.37
N SER A 96 3.93 -8.18 0.35
CA SER A 96 5.33 -8.57 0.49
C SER A 96 6.18 -7.42 1.07
N SER A 97 5.92 -6.17 0.67
CA SER A 97 6.68 -5.01 1.15
C SER A 97 6.70 -4.84 2.67
N ARG A 98 5.73 -5.42 3.38
CA ARG A 98 5.66 -5.39 4.85
C ARG A 98 6.77 -6.17 5.53
N SER A 99 7.44 -7.09 4.82
CA SER A 99 8.59 -7.85 5.32
C SER A 99 9.94 -7.25 4.91
N TRP A 100 9.94 -6.26 4.00
CA TRP A 100 11.17 -5.64 3.52
C TRP A 100 11.81 -4.77 4.60
N MET A 101 13.13 -4.62 4.54
CA MET A 101 13.88 -3.87 5.56
C MET A 101 14.77 -2.80 4.93
N GLY A 102 15.01 -1.73 5.70
CA GLY A 102 15.98 -0.71 5.34
C GLY A 102 15.63 0.05 4.07
N ARG A 103 16.49 -0.07 3.04
CA ARG A 103 16.40 0.73 1.81
C ARG A 103 15.20 0.33 0.95
N GLU A 104 14.89 -0.97 0.88
CA GLU A 104 13.81 -1.50 0.04
C GLU A 104 12.44 -1.00 0.52
N ALA A 105 12.19 -1.14 1.83
CA ALA A 105 10.96 -0.65 2.45
C ALA A 105 10.80 0.87 2.26
N ARG A 106 11.89 1.65 2.42
CA ARG A 106 11.85 3.09 2.19
C ARG A 106 11.52 3.43 0.74
N GLY A 107 12.24 2.83 -0.22
CA GLY A 107 12.02 3.10 -1.64
C GLY A 107 10.58 2.81 -2.08
N TYR A 108 10.01 1.70 -1.63
CA TYR A 108 8.61 1.36 -1.92
C TYR A 108 7.61 2.34 -1.30
N ASN A 109 7.76 2.67 -0.01
CA ASN A 109 6.87 3.59 0.69
C ASN A 109 6.94 5.01 0.09
N ASP A 110 8.14 5.50 -0.24
CA ASP A 110 8.32 6.81 -0.88
C ASP A 110 7.66 6.83 -2.27
N GLY A 111 7.77 5.74 -3.03
CA GLY A 111 7.10 5.58 -4.31
C GLY A 111 5.57 5.61 -4.18
N GLN A 112 5.02 4.85 -3.23
CA GLN A 112 3.58 4.87 -2.94
C GLN A 112 3.09 6.26 -2.53
N MET A 113 3.82 6.94 -1.65
CA MET A 113 3.41 8.26 -1.15
C MET A 113 3.36 9.30 -2.27
N ARG A 114 4.36 9.31 -3.16
CA ARG A 114 4.38 10.19 -4.34
C ARG A 114 3.22 9.92 -5.29
N LEU A 115 2.86 8.65 -5.49
CA LEU A 115 1.72 8.29 -6.32
C LEU A 115 0.41 8.81 -5.70
N LEU A 116 0.22 8.60 -4.40
CA LEU A 116 -0.96 9.11 -3.67
C LEU A 116 -1.05 10.64 -3.76
N GLU A 117 0.07 11.34 -3.56
CA GLU A 117 0.14 12.80 -3.70
C GLU A 117 -0.31 13.24 -5.09
N THR A 118 0.26 12.64 -6.14
CA THR A 118 -0.05 12.98 -7.53
C THR A 118 -1.54 12.82 -7.82
N VAL A 119 -2.12 11.67 -7.44
CA VAL A 119 -3.55 11.40 -7.65
C VAL A 119 -4.42 12.39 -6.87
N CYS A 120 -4.11 12.66 -5.60
CA CYS A 120 -4.87 13.62 -4.79
C CYS A 120 -4.83 15.03 -5.41
N VAL A 121 -3.68 15.48 -5.90
CA VAL A 121 -3.55 16.79 -6.55
C VAL A 121 -4.35 16.85 -7.84
N GLU A 122 -4.31 15.81 -8.68
CA GLU A 122 -5.09 15.74 -9.92
C GLU A 122 -6.60 15.81 -9.65
N GLU A 123 -7.11 15.03 -8.69
CA GLU A 123 -8.53 15.01 -8.34
C GLU A 123 -9.00 16.36 -7.76
N LEU A 124 -8.22 16.94 -6.84
CA LEU A 124 -8.57 18.21 -6.20
C LEU A 124 -8.45 19.41 -7.16
N SER A 125 -7.50 19.36 -8.10
CA SER A 125 -7.40 20.36 -9.17
C SER A 125 -8.61 20.28 -10.12
N GLY A 126 -9.11 19.08 -10.39
CA GLY A 126 -10.31 18.85 -11.22
C GLY A 126 -11.58 19.47 -10.63
N ILE A 127 -11.76 19.41 -9.30
CA ILE A 127 -12.91 20.03 -8.60
C ILE A 127 -12.96 21.53 -8.86
N SER A 128 -11.80 22.17 -8.92
CA SER A 128 -11.71 23.61 -9.15
C SER A 128 -12.31 23.99 -10.50
N ALA A 129 -12.03 23.23 -11.57
CA ALA A 129 -12.32 23.61 -12.96
C ALA A 129 -13.79 23.48 -13.42
N GLY A 130 -14.64 22.77 -12.68
CA GLY A 130 -16.01 22.42 -13.14
C GLY A 130 -17.10 23.44 -12.78
N GLU A 131 -17.03 24.10 -11.62
CA GLU A 131 -18.13 24.92 -11.07
C GLU A 131 -17.62 26.07 -10.17
N GLN A 132 -16.62 26.83 -10.66
CA GLN A 132 -15.90 27.85 -9.88
C GLN A 132 -16.81 28.74 -9.00
N HIS A 133 -17.91 29.29 -9.54
CA HIS A 133 -18.70 30.29 -8.81
C HIS A 133 -19.44 29.75 -7.58
N GLN A 134 -19.94 28.51 -7.63
CA GLN A 134 -20.67 27.91 -6.51
C GLN A 134 -19.69 27.34 -5.47
N ILE A 135 -18.59 26.75 -5.93
CA ILE A 135 -17.52 26.23 -5.07
C ILE A 135 -16.87 27.37 -4.28
N HIS A 136 -16.54 28.50 -4.93
CA HIS A 136 -15.95 29.65 -4.22
C HIS A 136 -16.89 30.23 -3.16
N ARG A 137 -18.21 30.26 -3.42
CA ARG A 137 -19.21 30.72 -2.43
C ARG A 137 -19.28 29.80 -1.22
N THR A 138 -19.37 28.49 -1.46
CA THR A 138 -19.39 27.48 -0.39
C THR A 138 -18.09 27.47 0.40
N GLN A 139 -16.94 27.58 -0.28
CA GLN A 139 -15.63 27.66 0.35
C GLN A 139 -15.50 28.93 1.21
N ALA A 140 -15.95 30.09 0.71
CA ALA A 140 -15.96 31.33 1.48
C ALA A 140 -16.87 31.23 2.71
N PHE A 141 -18.05 30.61 2.57
CA PHE A 141 -18.97 30.36 3.68
C PHE A 141 -18.34 29.45 4.75
N ILE A 142 -17.80 28.30 4.36
CA ILE A 142 -17.12 27.36 5.27
C ILE A 142 -15.94 28.04 5.95
N THR A 143 -15.11 28.77 5.20
CA THR A 143 -13.96 29.50 5.74
C THR A 143 -14.42 30.54 6.77
N ASN A 144 -15.50 31.27 6.49
CA ASN A 144 -16.04 32.25 7.43
C ASN A 144 -16.60 31.58 8.70
N MET A 145 -17.31 30.46 8.55
CA MET A 145 -17.83 29.68 9.68
C MET A 145 -16.70 29.14 10.56
N ILE A 146 -15.66 28.58 9.95
CA ILE A 146 -14.44 28.12 10.65
C ILE A 146 -13.77 29.29 11.39
N LYS A 147 -13.58 30.44 10.74
CA LYS A 147 -13.00 31.63 11.38
C LYS A 147 -13.82 32.11 12.58
N GLN A 148 -15.14 32.13 12.47
CA GLN A 148 -16.03 32.51 13.57
C GLN A 148 -15.91 31.57 14.77
N LEU A 149 -15.79 30.26 14.55
CA LEU A 149 -15.56 29.28 15.61
C LEU A 149 -14.25 29.55 16.37
N PHE A 150 -13.19 29.94 15.67
CA PHE A 150 -11.89 30.23 16.30
C PHE A 150 -11.84 31.58 17.02
N THR A 151 -12.68 32.54 16.65
CA THR A 151 -12.63 33.91 17.21
C THR A 151 -13.15 34.00 18.65
N HIS A 152 -13.99 33.06 19.10
CA HIS A 152 -14.70 33.18 20.38
C HIS A 152 -14.36 32.16 21.47
N ASP A 153 -13.71 31.02 21.16
CA ASP A 153 -13.82 29.84 22.04
C ASP A 153 -12.51 29.21 22.55
N GLY A 154 -11.36 29.87 22.40
CA GLY A 154 -10.04 29.27 22.74
C GLY A 154 -9.75 27.97 21.97
N ALA A 155 -10.56 27.67 20.96
CA ALA A 155 -10.50 26.50 20.11
C ALA A 155 -9.20 26.48 19.30
N GLU A 156 -8.67 27.66 18.96
CA GLU A 156 -7.39 27.80 18.26
C GLU A 156 -6.23 27.24 19.09
N GLN A 157 -6.14 27.57 20.38
CA GLN A 157 -5.10 27.03 21.27
C GLN A 157 -5.22 25.51 21.46
N ARG A 158 -6.45 24.99 21.52
CA ARG A 158 -6.69 23.54 21.61
C ARG A 158 -6.29 22.83 20.32
N LEU A 159 -6.63 23.42 19.18
CA LEU A 159 -6.30 22.87 17.87
C LEU A 159 -4.79 22.93 17.59
N GLU A 160 -4.12 23.99 18.04
CA GLU A 160 -2.66 24.11 17.98
C GLU A 160 -1.96 23.03 18.82
N LYS A 161 -2.45 22.76 20.03
CA LYS A 161 -1.93 21.64 20.83
C LYS A 161 -2.18 20.29 20.17
N ASP A 162 -3.35 20.13 19.56
CA ASP A 162 -3.72 18.91 18.87
C ASP A 162 -2.99 18.73 17.54
N LYS A 163 -2.57 19.81 16.89
CA LYS A 163 -1.75 19.80 15.67
C LYS A 163 -0.46 19.03 15.89
N ASP A 164 0.28 19.35 16.95
CA ASP A 164 1.54 18.66 17.26
C ASP A 164 1.30 17.18 17.54
N ARG A 165 0.24 16.87 18.30
CA ARG A 165 -0.17 15.48 18.58
C ARG A 165 -0.53 14.73 17.29
N LEU A 166 -1.31 15.34 16.40
CA LEU A 166 -1.70 14.73 15.13
C LEU A 166 -0.48 14.51 14.25
N ARG A 167 0.41 15.50 14.14
CA ARG A 167 1.66 15.38 13.38
C ARG A 167 2.52 14.22 13.86
N GLU A 168 2.56 13.96 15.17
CA GLU A 168 3.28 12.82 15.76
C GLU A 168 2.56 11.48 15.54
N GLN A 169 1.22 11.46 15.61
CA GLN A 169 0.43 10.23 15.47
C GLN A 169 0.32 9.76 14.02
N ILE A 170 0.27 10.68 13.07
CA ILE A 170 0.06 10.38 11.64
C ILE A 170 1.10 11.08 10.75
N PRO A 171 2.42 10.88 10.97
CA PRO A 171 3.46 11.67 10.33
C PRO A 171 3.47 11.53 8.79
N SER A 172 3.20 10.34 8.27
CA SER A 172 3.14 10.06 6.83
C SER A 172 1.93 10.73 6.17
N LEU A 173 0.75 10.62 6.77
CA LEU A 173 -0.47 11.26 6.29
C LEU A 173 -0.38 12.79 6.41
N TRP A 174 0.20 13.30 7.50
CA TRP A 174 0.43 14.72 7.69
C TRP A 174 1.31 15.29 6.58
N ALA A 175 2.43 14.62 6.26
CA ALA A 175 3.31 15.01 5.17
C ALA A 175 2.57 15.02 3.82
N LEU A 176 1.79 13.98 3.53
CA LEU A 176 0.96 13.89 2.33
C LEU A 176 -0.01 15.08 2.22
N LEU A 177 -0.82 15.32 3.26
CA LEU A 177 -1.82 16.39 3.25
C LEU A 177 -1.18 17.77 3.15
N SER A 178 -0.03 17.98 3.80
CA SER A 178 0.73 19.23 3.71
C SER A 178 1.21 19.48 2.29
N GLN A 179 1.76 18.44 1.64
CA GLN A 179 2.29 18.52 0.29
C GLN A 179 1.17 18.75 -0.74
N VAL A 180 0.05 18.04 -0.60
CA VAL A 180 -1.15 18.23 -1.42
C VAL A 180 -1.68 19.66 -1.27
N ALA A 181 -1.77 20.18 -0.04
CA ALA A 181 -2.24 21.55 0.20
C ALA A 181 -1.32 22.61 -0.44
N GLN A 182 0.00 22.41 -0.36
CA GLN A 182 0.98 23.30 -1.00
C GLN A 182 0.88 23.29 -2.53
N ASN A 183 0.70 22.12 -3.15
CA ASN A 183 0.57 22.01 -4.59
C ASN A 183 -0.72 22.67 -5.12
N ILE A 184 -1.81 22.62 -4.35
CA ILE A 184 -3.12 23.20 -4.74
C ILE A 184 -3.14 24.70 -4.47
N ASN A 185 -2.53 25.16 -3.37
CA ASN A 185 -2.52 26.56 -2.97
C ASN A 185 -1.11 27.02 -2.59
N PRO A 186 -0.24 27.28 -3.59
CA PRO A 186 1.17 27.60 -3.36
C PRO A 186 1.43 28.96 -2.66
N GLY A 187 0.38 29.72 -2.34
CA GLY A 187 0.46 31.00 -1.61
C GLY A 187 -0.17 30.98 -0.21
N ALA A 188 -0.70 29.85 0.27
CA ALA A 188 -1.22 29.75 1.62
C ALA A 188 -0.09 29.60 2.64
N GLU A 189 0.10 30.60 3.50
CA GLU A 189 1.19 30.63 4.49
C GLU A 189 1.05 29.55 5.58
N ASP A 190 -0.16 29.07 5.85
CA ASP A 190 -0.37 27.96 6.78
C ASP A 190 -1.64 27.15 6.46
N SER A 191 -1.46 25.92 5.98
CA SER A 191 -2.55 24.95 5.76
C SER A 191 -2.76 24.01 6.95
N SER A 192 -1.96 24.13 8.01
CA SER A 192 -1.95 23.18 9.13
C SER A 192 -3.28 23.15 9.88
N LEU A 193 -3.92 24.30 10.09
CA LEU A 193 -5.26 24.38 10.71
C LEU A 193 -6.33 23.69 9.84
N ALA A 194 -6.29 23.89 8.53
CA ALA A 194 -7.22 23.25 7.61
C ALA A 194 -7.04 21.71 7.60
N ILE A 195 -5.79 21.25 7.66
CA ILE A 195 -5.45 19.82 7.78
C ILE A 195 -5.99 19.25 9.10
N CYS A 196 -5.80 19.95 10.23
CA CYS A 196 -6.32 19.49 11.51
C CYS A 196 -7.85 19.40 11.49
N VAL A 197 -8.55 20.42 10.97
CA VAL A 197 -10.01 20.40 10.83
C VAL A 197 -10.44 19.23 9.94
N PHE A 198 -9.79 19.01 8.81
CA PHE A 198 -10.08 17.89 7.92
C PHE A 198 -9.95 16.53 8.62
N VAL A 199 -8.82 16.29 9.30
CA VAL A 199 -8.60 15.04 10.04
C VAL A 199 -9.65 14.83 11.12
N TYR A 200 -10.05 15.89 11.83
CA TYR A 200 -11.11 15.79 12.82
C TYR A 200 -12.48 15.48 12.19
N LEU A 201 -12.83 16.12 11.08
CA LEU A 201 -14.08 15.86 10.38
C LEU A 201 -14.18 14.40 9.89
N LEU A 202 -13.06 13.76 9.53
CA LEU A 202 -13.04 12.33 9.19
C LEU A 202 -13.31 11.40 10.39
N GLN A 203 -13.15 11.90 11.63
CA GLN A 203 -13.32 11.12 12.86
C GLN A 203 -14.66 11.37 13.56
N VAL A 204 -15.42 12.39 13.13
CA VAL A 204 -16.75 12.67 13.70
C VAL A 204 -17.74 11.61 13.19
N PRO A 205 -18.39 10.84 14.08
CA PRO A 205 -19.50 9.99 13.67
C PRO A 205 -20.68 10.90 13.31
N LEU A 206 -21.04 10.92 12.03
CA LEU A 206 -22.27 11.55 11.54
C LEU A 206 -23.49 10.66 11.78
#